data_AF-A0A150T295-F1
#
_entry.id   AF-A0A150T295-F1
#
_cell.length_a   1.000
_cell.length_b   1.000
_cell.length_c   1.000
_cell.angle_alpha   90.00
_cell.angle_beta   90.00
_cell.angle_gamma   90.00
#
_symmetry.space_group_name_H-M   'P 1'
#
loop_
_entity.id
_entity.type
_entity.pdbx_description
1 polymer ?
#
loop_
_entity_poly.entity_id
_entity_poly.type
_entity_poly.pdbx_seq_one_letter_code
_entity_poly.pdbx_strand_id
1 'polypeptide(L)'
;MREKLYDAKLPTDSVIKTDLEYISHHWREPCFDLWEEVWGHHFFTRLLARTALVEGAALATRLEDAGAARWYLEQSRALGDELLLHWDPGRNHLVATLDQDGQPSPRSGLDSSIIIATLGGYATEEDLHLEGICPYLVDQEQVLATAAALERTFEAMYPINDPSRRIAGIAIGRYPEDGYDGYRADSLGNPWPSLTIGFAAYYYKLVERYLRLERAVVTATNLPFFQRLPLEDARFRPGEELLLGDPRFDEVVDALRRKGDAFLGRVHRHINPGGSLSEQMNRFTGHQQGAPDLSMNYAAYVLAAGMSGHLPVSSRERYRRASPRARAAPPR
;
A
#
# COMPACT_ATOMS: atom_id res chain seq x y z
N MET A 1 25.91 21.13 -3.74
CA MET A 1 24.95 20.09 -3.30
C MET A 1 23.89 19.85 -4.36
N ARG A 2 23.21 20.89 -4.87
CA ARG A 2 22.22 20.78 -5.97
C ARG A 2 22.72 20.01 -7.19
N GLU A 3 23.88 20.38 -7.75
CA GLU A 3 24.47 19.71 -8.93
C GLU A 3 24.89 18.26 -8.68
N LYS A 4 25.11 17.86 -7.41
CA LYS A 4 25.39 16.44 -7.07
C LYS A 4 24.11 15.60 -7.03
N LEU A 5 22.97 16.24 -6.80
CA LEU A 5 21.67 15.58 -6.74
C LEU A 5 21.01 15.55 -8.11
N TYR A 6 21.06 16.63 -8.87
CA TYR A 6 20.50 16.70 -10.22
C TYR A 6 21.25 17.71 -11.09
N ASP A 7 21.54 17.32 -12.33
CA ASP A 7 21.91 18.20 -13.43
C ASP A 7 21.17 17.84 -14.73
N ALA A 8 21.09 18.79 -15.66
CA ALA A 8 20.44 18.62 -16.96
C ALA A 8 21.42 18.11 -18.04
N LYS A 9 22.34 17.21 -17.66
CA LYS A 9 23.39 16.69 -18.54
C LYS A 9 23.19 15.20 -18.81
N LEU A 10 23.71 14.74 -19.95
CA LEU A 10 23.86 13.32 -20.30
C LEU A 10 25.23 13.12 -21.00
N PRO A 11 26.11 12.23 -20.51
CA PRO A 11 25.98 11.48 -19.26
C PRO A 11 25.97 12.40 -18.03
N THR A 12 25.33 11.95 -16.95
CA THR A 12 25.25 12.64 -15.66
C THR A 12 26.04 11.87 -14.61
N ASP A 13 26.61 12.59 -13.63
CA ASP A 13 27.16 12.01 -12.41
C ASP A 13 26.28 12.35 -11.19
N SER A 14 25.10 12.95 -11.43
CA SER A 14 24.20 13.39 -10.37
C SER A 14 23.22 12.28 -9.99
N VAL A 15 23.01 12.10 -8.68
CA VAL A 15 22.34 10.90 -8.14
C VAL A 15 20.93 10.70 -8.70
N ILE A 16 20.06 11.72 -8.60
CA ILE A 16 18.65 11.61 -9.00
C ILE A 16 18.52 11.45 -10.51
N LYS A 17 19.32 12.18 -11.28
CA LYS A 17 19.29 12.08 -12.75
C LYS A 17 19.72 10.68 -13.19
N THR A 18 20.78 10.14 -12.62
CA THR A 18 21.25 8.77 -12.93
C THR A 18 20.18 7.72 -12.67
N ASP A 19 19.51 7.78 -11.50
CA ASP A 19 18.45 6.82 -11.16
C ASP A 19 17.21 6.95 -12.06
N LEU A 20 16.79 8.17 -12.38
CA LEU A 20 15.64 8.40 -13.27
C LEU A 20 15.93 7.95 -14.71
N GLU A 21 17.13 8.21 -15.21
CA GLU A 21 17.56 7.74 -16.53
C GLU A 21 17.57 6.21 -16.57
N TYR A 22 18.15 5.55 -15.54
CA TYR A 22 18.12 4.10 -15.42
C TYR A 22 16.69 3.55 -15.47
N ILE A 23 15.79 4.07 -14.63
CA ILE A 23 14.39 3.62 -14.61
C ILE A 23 13.73 3.85 -15.98
N SER A 24 13.89 5.04 -16.57
CA SER A 24 13.23 5.41 -17.82
C SER A 24 13.66 4.55 -19.01
N HIS A 25 14.88 4.01 -18.98
CA HIS A 25 15.44 3.18 -20.05
C HIS A 25 15.26 1.67 -19.82
N HIS A 26 15.18 1.22 -18.57
CA HIS A 26 15.22 -0.21 -18.24
C HIS A 26 13.92 -0.80 -17.68
N TRP A 27 12.88 0.00 -17.40
CA TRP A 27 11.65 -0.51 -16.76
C TRP A 27 10.92 -1.62 -17.54
N ARG A 28 11.18 -1.75 -18.85
CA ARG A 28 10.60 -2.81 -19.71
C ARG A 28 11.34 -4.15 -19.57
N GLU A 29 12.54 -4.16 -19.03
CA GLU A 29 13.32 -5.37 -18.80
C GLU A 29 12.76 -6.12 -17.58
N PRO A 30 12.73 -7.46 -17.60
CA PRO A 30 12.38 -8.23 -16.41
C PRO A 30 13.47 -8.08 -15.34
N CYS A 31 13.09 -8.22 -14.08
CA CYS A 31 14.00 -8.18 -12.95
C CYS A 31 13.57 -9.19 -11.87
N PHE A 32 14.29 -9.25 -10.75
CA PHE A 32 13.80 -9.96 -9.57
C PHE A 32 12.75 -9.12 -8.83
N ASP A 33 11.78 -9.79 -8.22
CA ASP A 33 10.84 -9.16 -7.31
C ASP A 33 11.52 -8.66 -6.03
N LEU A 34 10.80 -7.85 -5.24
CA LEU A 34 11.28 -7.34 -3.95
C LEU A 34 11.62 -8.43 -2.92
N TRP A 35 11.20 -9.67 -3.17
CA TRP A 35 11.51 -10.84 -2.36
C TRP A 35 12.77 -11.57 -2.82
N GLU A 36 13.38 -11.12 -3.92
CA GLU A 36 14.60 -11.67 -4.51
C GLU A 36 14.45 -13.12 -5.00
N GLU A 37 13.25 -13.48 -5.48
CA GLU A 37 12.88 -14.87 -5.75
C GLU A 37 12.43 -15.12 -7.20
N VAL A 38 11.61 -14.23 -7.74
CA VAL A 38 10.92 -14.45 -9.02
C VAL A 38 11.48 -13.51 -10.06
N TRP A 39 11.89 -14.03 -11.21
CA TRP A 39 12.30 -13.23 -12.37
C TRP A 39 11.11 -12.94 -13.29
N GLY A 40 10.76 -11.68 -13.49
CA GLY A 40 9.65 -11.25 -14.34
C GLY A 40 9.34 -9.77 -14.24
N HIS A 41 8.07 -9.41 -14.41
CA HIS A 41 7.60 -8.03 -14.29
C HIS A 41 6.67 -7.87 -13.09
N HIS A 42 7.07 -7.02 -12.14
CA HIS A 42 6.44 -6.98 -10.82
C HIS A 42 5.64 -5.69 -10.60
N PHE A 43 4.42 -5.83 -10.09
CA PHE A 43 3.52 -4.71 -9.79
C PHE A 43 4.19 -3.69 -8.87
N PHE A 44 4.89 -4.15 -7.83
CA PHE A 44 5.61 -3.30 -6.88
C PHE A 44 6.65 -2.43 -7.58
N THR A 45 7.57 -3.06 -8.32
CA THR A 45 8.65 -2.37 -9.03
C THR A 45 8.11 -1.41 -10.07
N ARG A 46 7.11 -1.84 -10.85
CA ARG A 46 6.42 -1.01 -11.85
C ARG A 46 5.76 0.21 -11.20
N LEU A 47 4.93 0.02 -10.17
CA LEU A 47 4.22 1.15 -9.55
C LEU A 47 5.17 2.19 -8.96
N LEU A 48 6.26 1.75 -8.29
CA LEU A 48 7.26 2.69 -7.77
C LEU A 48 8.09 3.36 -8.87
N ALA A 49 8.45 2.64 -9.94
CA ALA A 49 9.13 3.21 -11.11
C ALA A 49 8.29 4.30 -11.77
N ARG A 50 6.99 4.07 -11.99
CA ARG A 50 6.08 5.11 -12.51
C ARG A 50 6.03 6.31 -11.57
N THR A 51 5.89 6.10 -10.26
CA THR A 51 5.87 7.18 -9.28
C THR A 51 7.15 8.00 -9.32
N ALA A 52 8.31 7.35 -9.38
CA ALA A 52 9.61 8.03 -9.49
C ALA A 52 9.71 8.86 -10.77
N LEU A 53 9.24 8.35 -11.92
CA LEU A 53 9.25 9.08 -13.19
C LEU A 53 8.33 10.32 -13.17
N VAL A 54 7.15 10.22 -12.55
CA VAL A 54 6.23 11.37 -12.38
C VAL A 54 6.84 12.45 -11.47
N GLU A 55 7.35 12.05 -10.30
CA GLU A 55 8.03 12.97 -9.38
C GLU A 55 9.29 13.58 -10.02
N GLY A 56 10.04 12.75 -10.76
CA GLY A 56 11.23 13.13 -11.51
C GLY A 56 10.94 14.14 -12.62
N ALA A 57 9.82 14.00 -13.32
CA ALA A 57 9.37 14.98 -14.31
C ALA A 57 8.98 16.32 -13.70
N ALA A 58 8.29 16.29 -12.55
CA ALA A 58 7.96 17.51 -11.80
C ALA A 58 9.24 18.22 -11.33
N LEU A 59 10.23 17.47 -10.85
CA LEU A 59 11.54 18.00 -10.49
C LEU A 59 12.27 18.58 -11.71
N ALA A 60 12.37 17.83 -12.82
CA ALA A 60 13.02 18.26 -14.05
C ALA A 60 12.40 19.57 -14.58
N THR A 61 11.07 19.69 -14.54
CA THR A 61 10.35 20.92 -14.90
C THR A 61 10.76 22.10 -14.03
N ARG A 62 10.82 21.93 -12.70
CA ARG A 62 11.29 22.99 -11.77
C ARG A 62 12.75 23.36 -11.96
N LEU A 63 13.54 22.46 -12.54
CA LEU A 63 14.97 22.65 -12.80
C LEU A 63 15.26 23.05 -14.25
N GLU A 64 14.23 23.40 -15.02
CA GLU A 64 14.32 23.86 -16.42
C GLU A 64 14.90 22.80 -17.39
N ASP A 65 14.85 21.51 -17.04
CA ASP A 65 15.16 20.39 -17.95
C ASP A 65 13.87 19.86 -18.60
N ALA A 66 13.32 20.66 -19.52
CA ALA A 66 12.08 20.34 -20.21
C ALA A 66 12.18 19.06 -21.07
N GLY A 67 13.38 18.70 -21.53
CA GLY A 67 13.63 17.49 -22.31
C GLY A 67 13.39 16.24 -21.48
N ALA A 68 14.07 16.16 -20.33
CA ALA A 68 13.91 15.05 -19.40
C ALA A 68 12.52 14.98 -18.80
N ALA A 69 11.92 16.13 -18.46
CA ALA A 69 10.55 16.18 -17.97
C ALA A 69 9.59 15.47 -18.94
N ARG A 70 9.60 15.85 -20.22
CA ARG A 70 8.75 15.20 -21.24
C ARG A 70 9.06 13.72 -21.42
N TRP A 71 10.34 13.33 -21.39
CA TRP A 71 10.74 11.93 -21.54
C TRP A 71 10.22 11.07 -20.39
N TYR A 72 10.41 11.50 -19.13
CA TYR A 72 9.95 10.75 -17.97
C TYR A 72 8.42 10.61 -17.95
N LEU A 73 7.70 11.66 -18.34
CA LEU A 73 6.25 11.65 -18.54
C LEU A 73 5.81 10.64 -19.61
N GLU A 74 6.50 10.59 -20.74
CA GLU A 74 6.22 9.57 -21.76
C GLU A 74 6.40 8.14 -21.23
N GLN A 75 7.49 7.90 -20.48
CA GLN A 75 7.76 6.58 -19.90
C GLN A 75 6.77 6.22 -18.79
N SER A 76 6.36 7.14 -17.92
CA SER A 76 5.37 6.88 -16.85
C SER A 76 3.98 6.55 -17.41
N ARG A 77 3.59 7.10 -18.56
CA ARG A 77 2.34 6.72 -19.26
C ARG A 77 2.40 5.30 -19.77
N ALA A 78 3.44 4.96 -20.52
CA ALA A 78 3.62 3.60 -21.04
C ALA A 78 3.71 2.56 -19.91
N LEU A 79 4.35 2.91 -18.79
CA LEU A 79 4.39 2.06 -17.61
C LEU A 79 2.99 1.96 -16.95
N GLY A 80 2.21 3.03 -16.99
CA GLY A 80 0.81 3.05 -16.56
C GLY A 80 -0.06 2.04 -17.32
N ASP A 81 0.11 1.94 -18.64
CA ASP A 81 -0.61 0.95 -19.46
C ASP A 81 -0.25 -0.49 -19.04
N GLU A 82 1.04 -0.74 -18.79
CA GLU A 82 1.55 -2.03 -18.34
C GLU A 82 1.09 -2.42 -16.93
N LEU A 83 0.87 -1.43 -16.05
CA LEU A 83 0.29 -1.63 -14.73
C LEU A 83 -1.16 -2.15 -14.82
N LEU A 84 -1.93 -1.75 -15.83
CA LEU A 84 -3.32 -2.20 -16.01
C LEU A 84 -3.44 -3.71 -16.27
N LEU A 85 -2.39 -4.31 -16.86
CA LEU A 85 -2.33 -5.74 -17.15
C LEU A 85 -2.25 -6.61 -15.90
N HIS A 86 -1.90 -6.05 -14.75
CA HIS A 86 -1.82 -6.80 -13.49
C HIS A 86 -3.20 -7.11 -12.91
N TRP A 87 -4.30 -6.51 -13.40
CA TRP A 87 -5.64 -6.83 -12.91
C TRP A 87 -6.17 -8.13 -13.52
N ASP A 88 -6.49 -9.11 -12.68
CA ASP A 88 -7.20 -10.31 -13.08
C ASP A 88 -8.68 -10.22 -12.67
N PRO A 89 -9.59 -9.86 -13.59
CA PRO A 89 -11.02 -9.75 -13.28
C PRO A 89 -11.67 -11.10 -12.96
N GLY A 90 -11.12 -12.22 -13.46
CA GLY A 90 -11.64 -13.56 -13.17
C GLY A 90 -11.36 -14.00 -11.74
N ARG A 91 -10.21 -13.58 -11.19
CA ARG A 91 -9.85 -13.83 -9.79
C ARG A 91 -10.26 -12.69 -8.83
N ASN A 92 -10.64 -11.54 -9.37
CA ASN A 92 -10.99 -10.32 -8.63
C ASN A 92 -9.88 -9.84 -7.68
N HIS A 93 -8.62 -9.91 -8.15
CA HIS A 93 -7.47 -9.32 -7.47
C HIS A 93 -6.37 -8.96 -8.47
N LEU A 94 -5.46 -8.08 -8.04
CA LEU A 94 -4.22 -7.79 -8.76
C LEU A 94 -3.27 -8.98 -8.62
N VAL A 95 -2.52 -9.25 -9.69
CA VAL A 95 -1.49 -10.28 -9.79
C VAL A 95 -0.13 -9.60 -9.65
N ALA A 96 0.69 -10.08 -8.71
CA ALA A 96 1.95 -9.42 -8.36
C ALA A 96 3.01 -9.48 -9.47
N THR A 97 3.03 -10.58 -10.24
CA THR A 97 4.04 -10.84 -11.27
C THR A 97 3.40 -11.22 -12.59
N LEU A 98 3.81 -10.55 -13.66
CA LEU A 98 3.53 -10.91 -15.05
C LEU A 98 4.80 -11.46 -15.70
N ASP A 99 4.62 -12.20 -16.81
CA ASP A 99 5.70 -12.68 -17.67
C ASP A 99 6.85 -13.36 -16.92
N GLN A 100 6.49 -14.13 -15.89
CA GLN A 100 7.44 -14.88 -15.08
C GLN A 100 8.21 -15.88 -15.95
N ASP A 101 9.54 -15.86 -15.83
CA ASP A 101 10.42 -16.83 -16.46
C ASP A 101 11.13 -17.69 -15.40
N GLY A 102 11.22 -18.99 -15.67
CA GLY A 102 11.92 -19.94 -14.81
C GLY A 102 11.22 -20.29 -13.49
N GLN A 103 12.04 -20.48 -12.46
CA GLN A 103 11.65 -20.89 -11.12
C GLN A 103 11.47 -19.69 -10.18
N PRO A 104 10.69 -19.82 -9.09
CA PRO A 104 9.85 -20.95 -8.69
C PRO A 104 8.61 -21.14 -9.59
N SER A 105 7.87 -22.25 -9.50
CA SER A 105 6.61 -22.41 -10.24
C SER A 105 5.62 -21.24 -10.00
N PRO A 106 4.75 -20.91 -10.99
CA PRO A 106 3.81 -19.81 -10.86
C PRO A 106 2.94 -19.88 -9.59
N ARG A 107 2.83 -18.75 -8.91
CA ARG A 107 2.02 -18.56 -7.68
C ARG A 107 0.57 -18.16 -8.03
N SER A 108 -0.30 -18.08 -7.03
CA SER A 108 -1.66 -17.54 -7.18
C SER A 108 -1.70 -16.10 -7.69
N GLY A 109 -0.59 -15.35 -7.52
CA GLY A 109 -0.48 -13.94 -7.85
C GLY A 109 -0.87 -13.00 -6.70
N LEU A 110 -1.44 -13.52 -5.61
CA LEU A 110 -1.68 -12.74 -4.41
C LEU A 110 -0.36 -12.50 -3.67
N ASP A 111 0.01 -11.24 -3.51
CA ASP A 111 1.21 -10.83 -2.79
C ASP A 111 0.99 -9.49 -2.08
N SER A 112 1.43 -9.41 -0.83
CA SER A 112 1.34 -8.21 0.00
C SER A 112 2.11 -7.03 -0.58
N SER A 113 3.12 -7.26 -1.43
CA SER A 113 3.85 -6.23 -2.16
C SER A 113 2.94 -5.31 -2.98
N ILE A 114 1.80 -5.81 -3.47
CA ILE A 114 0.80 -5.00 -4.17
C ILE A 114 0.29 -3.88 -3.26
N ILE A 115 -0.04 -4.22 -2.01
CA ILE A 115 -0.55 -3.26 -1.03
C ILE A 115 0.58 -2.32 -0.59
N ILE A 116 1.77 -2.85 -0.32
CA ILE A 116 2.92 -2.04 0.10
C ILE A 116 3.34 -1.04 -0.99
N ALA A 117 3.24 -1.41 -2.27
CA ALA A 117 3.55 -0.51 -3.39
C ALA A 117 2.71 0.77 -3.35
N THR A 118 1.44 0.68 -2.92
CA THR A 118 0.54 1.85 -2.81
C THR A 118 0.93 2.82 -1.69
N LEU A 119 1.83 2.42 -0.80
CA LEU A 119 2.35 3.29 0.26
C LEU A 119 3.50 4.18 -0.22
N GLY A 120 4.21 3.78 -1.26
CA GLY A 120 5.38 4.49 -1.78
C GLY A 120 5.06 5.82 -2.47
N GLY A 121 6.11 6.62 -2.65
CA GLY A 121 6.05 7.99 -3.17
C GLY A 121 5.73 9.04 -2.10
N TYR A 122 6.21 10.26 -2.33
CA TYR A 122 5.81 11.46 -1.59
C TYR A 122 5.00 12.42 -2.46
N ALA A 123 4.73 12.04 -3.72
CA ALA A 123 3.88 12.79 -4.64
C ALA A 123 2.57 13.14 -3.96
N THR A 124 2.34 14.43 -3.78
CA THR A 124 1.02 14.94 -3.43
C THR A 124 0.07 14.70 -4.61
N GLU A 125 -1.24 14.70 -4.40
CA GLU A 125 -2.18 14.62 -5.54
C GLU A 125 -1.99 15.78 -6.52
N GLU A 126 -1.47 16.92 -6.06
CA GLU A 126 -1.06 18.04 -6.90
C GLU A 126 0.12 17.71 -7.82
N ASP A 127 1.11 16.93 -7.35
CA ASP A 127 2.21 16.43 -8.18
C ASP A 127 1.72 15.39 -9.20
N LEU A 128 0.70 14.60 -8.84
CA LEU A 128 0.06 13.60 -9.70
C LEU A 128 -0.87 14.22 -10.76
N HIS A 129 -1.22 15.51 -10.65
CA HIS A 129 -2.05 16.21 -11.64
C HIS A 129 -1.33 16.48 -12.97
N LEU A 130 0.00 16.34 -13.05
CA LEU A 130 0.75 16.55 -14.28
C LEU A 130 0.48 15.49 -15.37
N GLU A 131 -0.15 14.34 -15.04
CA GLU A 131 -0.36 13.25 -16.00
C GLU A 131 -1.66 12.47 -15.96
N GLY A 132 -2.59 12.84 -15.08
CA GLY A 132 -3.78 12.02 -14.87
C GLY A 132 -3.57 10.96 -13.79
N ILE A 133 -4.70 10.51 -13.28
CA ILE A 133 -4.87 9.80 -12.01
C ILE A 133 -3.94 8.57 -11.96
N CYS A 134 -3.16 8.45 -10.88
CA CYS A 134 -2.41 7.22 -10.59
C CYS A 134 -3.38 6.02 -10.58
N PRO A 135 -3.15 4.97 -11.40
CA PRO A 135 -4.15 3.92 -11.63
C PRO A 135 -4.41 3.06 -10.39
N TYR A 136 -3.53 3.09 -9.38
CA TYR A 136 -3.59 2.22 -8.21
C TYR A 136 -3.32 2.98 -6.89
N LEU A 137 -4.05 4.09 -6.69
CA LEU A 137 -4.18 4.71 -5.36
C LEU A 137 -4.85 3.76 -4.36
N VAL A 138 -4.69 4.04 -3.06
CA VAL A 138 -5.21 3.20 -1.97
C VAL A 138 -6.73 2.98 -2.00
N ASP A 139 -7.50 3.88 -2.60
CA ASP A 139 -8.96 3.79 -2.72
C ASP A 139 -9.46 3.14 -4.01
N GLN A 140 -8.55 2.74 -4.91
CA GLN A 140 -8.92 2.09 -6.17
C GLN A 140 -9.55 0.72 -5.90
N GLU A 141 -10.62 0.40 -6.63
CA GLU A 141 -11.44 -0.78 -6.34
C GLU A 141 -10.65 -2.10 -6.42
N GLN A 142 -9.69 -2.18 -7.34
CA GLN A 142 -8.79 -3.33 -7.51
C GLN A 142 -7.84 -3.49 -6.32
N VAL A 143 -7.35 -2.38 -5.75
CA VAL A 143 -6.48 -2.40 -4.56
C VAL A 143 -7.28 -2.85 -3.34
N LEU A 144 -8.49 -2.29 -3.14
CA LEU A 144 -9.40 -2.68 -2.06
C LEU A 144 -9.79 -4.16 -2.15
N ALA A 145 -10.14 -4.64 -3.35
CA ALA A 145 -10.45 -6.05 -3.59
C ALA A 145 -9.26 -6.97 -3.27
N THR A 146 -8.06 -6.56 -3.67
CA THR A 146 -6.82 -7.32 -3.41
C THR A 146 -6.49 -7.35 -1.92
N ALA A 147 -6.62 -6.23 -1.20
CA ALA A 147 -6.46 -6.19 0.25
C ALA A 147 -7.44 -7.15 0.94
N ALA A 148 -8.71 -7.15 0.54
CA ALA A 148 -9.72 -8.06 1.08
C ALA A 148 -9.38 -9.54 0.81
N ALA A 149 -8.84 -9.85 -0.37
CA ALA A 149 -8.41 -11.19 -0.74
C ALA A 149 -7.20 -11.65 0.08
N LEU A 150 -6.16 -10.82 0.22
CA LEU A 150 -4.97 -11.10 1.03
C LEU A 150 -5.34 -11.34 2.48
N GLU A 151 -6.16 -10.46 3.06
CA GLU A 151 -6.59 -10.62 4.44
C GLU A 151 -7.37 -11.90 4.68
N ARG A 152 -8.34 -12.22 3.81
CA ARG A 152 -9.10 -13.47 3.91
C ARG A 152 -8.18 -14.68 3.85
N THR A 153 -7.20 -14.66 2.96
CA THR A 153 -6.25 -15.76 2.79
C THR A 153 -5.38 -15.93 4.03
N PHE A 154 -4.73 -14.87 4.52
CA PHE A 154 -3.85 -14.97 5.69
C PHE A 154 -4.61 -15.20 7.00
N GLU A 155 -5.84 -14.69 7.14
CA GLU A 155 -6.73 -14.99 8.26
C GLU A 155 -7.01 -16.49 8.36
N ALA A 156 -7.27 -17.16 7.23
CA ALA A 156 -7.51 -18.60 7.19
C ALA A 156 -6.22 -19.44 7.32
N MET A 157 -5.10 -18.94 6.80
CA MET A 157 -3.86 -19.69 6.64
C MET A 157 -3.01 -19.76 7.92
N TYR A 158 -3.03 -18.72 8.77
CA TYR A 158 -2.16 -18.62 9.94
C TYR A 158 -2.91 -18.92 11.25
N PRO A 159 -2.54 -19.99 11.99
CA PRO A 159 -3.18 -20.29 13.27
C PRO A 159 -3.10 -19.20 14.35
N ILE A 160 -2.14 -18.27 14.25
CA ILE A 160 -2.13 -17.09 15.14
C ILE A 160 -3.28 -16.10 14.87
N ASN A 161 -3.93 -16.19 13.71
CA ASN A 161 -5.07 -15.35 13.32
C ASN A 161 -6.43 -15.91 13.76
N ASP A 162 -6.46 -17.09 14.38
CA ASP A 162 -7.70 -17.71 14.85
C ASP A 162 -8.47 -16.74 15.79
N PRO A 163 -9.72 -16.35 15.44
CA PRO A 163 -10.54 -15.44 16.24
C PRO A 163 -10.77 -15.92 17.68
N SER A 164 -10.75 -17.23 17.94
CA SER A 164 -10.89 -17.80 19.28
C SER A 164 -9.77 -17.38 20.24
N ARG A 165 -8.62 -16.95 19.70
CA ARG A 165 -7.49 -16.42 20.48
C ARG A 165 -7.75 -15.01 21.00
N ARG A 166 -8.78 -14.31 20.52
CA ARG A 166 -9.19 -12.96 20.96
C ARG A 166 -8.07 -11.92 20.89
N ILE A 167 -7.19 -12.04 19.90
CA ILE A 167 -6.17 -11.04 19.59
C ILE A 167 -6.72 -10.20 18.43
N ALA A 168 -6.73 -8.88 18.58
CA ALA A 168 -7.21 -7.97 17.55
C ALA A 168 -6.31 -8.00 16.30
N GLY A 169 -6.92 -7.73 15.14
CA GLY A 169 -6.23 -7.69 13.85
C GLY A 169 -5.77 -9.07 13.39
N ILE A 170 -5.16 -9.12 12.20
CA ILE A 170 -4.59 -10.34 11.65
C ILE A 170 -3.13 -10.09 11.27
N ALA A 171 -2.30 -11.12 11.36
CA ALA A 171 -0.92 -11.10 10.90
C ALA A 171 -0.88 -11.41 9.40
N ILE A 172 -0.02 -10.69 8.66
CA ILE A 172 0.09 -10.72 7.20
C ILE A 172 1.49 -11.21 6.82
N GLY A 173 1.58 -12.10 5.82
CA GLY A 173 2.86 -12.56 5.25
C GLY A 173 3.10 -12.02 3.84
N ARG A 174 4.12 -12.55 3.15
CA ARG A 174 4.48 -12.12 1.79
C ARG A 174 3.42 -12.52 0.77
N TYR A 175 3.24 -13.83 0.58
CA TYR A 175 2.27 -14.43 -0.33
C TYR A 175 1.86 -15.83 0.19
N PRO A 176 0.73 -16.42 -0.26
CA PRO A 176 0.19 -17.66 0.32
C PRO A 176 1.10 -18.90 0.15
N GLU A 177 1.87 -18.96 -0.93
CA GLU A 177 2.76 -20.07 -1.28
C GLU A 177 4.16 -19.96 -0.64
N ASP A 178 4.35 -19.00 0.26
CA ASP A 178 5.64 -18.74 0.88
C ASP A 178 6.17 -19.97 1.62
N GLY A 179 7.41 -20.34 1.31
CA GLY A 179 8.17 -21.43 1.93
C GLY A 179 9.34 -20.96 2.79
N TYR A 180 9.61 -19.65 2.84
CA TYR A 180 10.69 -19.07 3.62
C TYR A 180 10.26 -18.79 5.06
N ASP A 181 10.85 -19.53 6.00
CA ASP A 181 10.55 -19.39 7.42
C ASP A 181 11.46 -18.41 8.18
N GLY A 182 12.31 -17.65 7.48
CA GLY A 182 13.30 -16.77 8.12
C GLY A 182 14.68 -17.45 8.27
N TYR A 183 14.77 -18.75 8.00
CA TYR A 183 16.04 -19.49 8.00
C TYR A 183 16.22 -20.35 6.75
N ARG A 184 15.14 -20.93 6.23
CA ARG A 184 15.14 -21.85 5.09
C ARG A 184 13.95 -21.62 4.18
N ALA A 185 14.12 -21.86 2.88
CA ALA A 185 13.10 -21.68 1.84
C ALA A 185 12.29 -22.95 1.50
N ASP A 186 12.55 -24.07 2.18
CA ASP A 186 11.88 -25.36 1.99
C ASP A 186 10.89 -25.71 3.12
N SER A 187 10.31 -24.69 3.74
CA SER A 187 9.49 -24.76 4.95
C SER A 187 8.09 -24.17 4.72
N LEU A 188 7.44 -23.69 5.78
CA LEU A 188 6.20 -22.93 5.72
C LEU A 188 6.49 -21.46 6.02
N GLY A 189 6.08 -20.57 5.12
CA GLY A 189 6.22 -19.13 5.29
C GLY A 189 5.38 -18.60 6.45
N ASN A 190 5.87 -17.51 7.05
CA ASN A 190 5.27 -16.89 8.22
C ASN A 190 4.78 -15.46 7.93
N PRO A 191 3.95 -14.89 8.82
CA PRO A 191 3.72 -13.46 8.86
C PRO A 191 5.00 -12.64 9.06
N TRP A 192 5.02 -11.44 8.49
CA TRP A 192 6.10 -10.46 8.62
C TRP A 192 5.60 -9.23 9.40
N PRO A 193 6.32 -8.75 10.44
CA PRO A 193 5.94 -7.52 11.14
C PRO A 193 5.83 -6.33 10.20
N SER A 194 6.80 -6.13 9.28
CA SER A 194 6.78 -5.04 8.29
C SER A 194 5.51 -5.03 7.44
N LEU A 195 5.02 -6.19 7.00
CA LEU A 195 3.81 -6.30 6.17
C LEU A 195 2.54 -6.12 6.99
N THR A 196 2.52 -6.66 8.21
CA THR A 196 1.41 -6.45 9.13
C THR A 196 1.28 -4.96 9.49
N ILE A 197 2.39 -4.27 9.77
CA ILE A 197 2.44 -2.81 9.99
C ILE A 197 2.11 -2.05 8.70
N GLY A 198 2.58 -2.53 7.55
CA GLY A 198 2.29 -1.94 6.24
C GLY A 198 0.79 -1.93 5.94
N PHE A 199 0.05 -2.98 6.31
CA PHE A 199 -1.41 -2.98 6.25
C PHE A 199 -2.02 -1.92 7.19
N ALA A 200 -1.45 -1.69 8.38
CA ALA A 200 -1.88 -0.57 9.23
C ALA A 200 -1.71 0.78 8.51
N ALA A 201 -0.52 1.02 7.94
CA ALA A 201 -0.23 2.23 7.17
C ALA A 201 -1.19 2.40 5.98
N TYR A 202 -1.52 1.31 5.27
CA TYR A 202 -2.50 1.30 4.19
C TYR A 202 -3.88 1.77 4.66
N TYR A 203 -4.38 1.22 5.78
CA TYR A 203 -5.67 1.64 6.34
C TYR A 203 -5.66 3.11 6.77
N TYR A 204 -4.57 3.60 7.37
CA TYR A 204 -4.46 5.02 7.71
C TYR A 204 -4.42 5.92 6.46
N LYS A 205 -3.66 5.54 5.43
CA LYS A 205 -3.61 6.27 4.14
C LYS A 205 -4.97 6.28 3.45
N LEU A 206 -5.73 5.19 3.53
CA LEU A 206 -7.09 5.10 3.00
C LEU A 206 -8.08 6.00 3.77
N VAL A 207 -7.96 6.09 5.09
CA VAL A 207 -8.74 7.05 5.90
C VAL A 207 -8.48 8.48 5.45
N GLU A 208 -7.20 8.85 5.33
CA GLU A 208 -6.82 10.17 4.83
C GLU A 208 -7.42 10.44 3.44
N ARG A 209 -7.34 9.44 2.56
CA ARG A 209 -7.86 9.50 1.19
C ARG A 209 -9.37 9.74 1.16
N TYR A 210 -10.16 8.97 1.88
CA TYR A 210 -11.62 9.15 1.94
C TYR A 210 -12.01 10.47 2.59
N LEU A 211 -11.32 10.88 3.67
CA LEU A 211 -11.58 12.18 4.30
C LEU A 211 -11.23 13.35 3.39
N ARG A 212 -10.17 13.22 2.58
CA ARG A 212 -9.78 14.22 1.57
C ARG A 212 -10.81 14.32 0.44
N LEU A 213 -11.25 13.19 -0.08
CA LEU A 213 -12.27 13.12 -1.12
C LEU A 213 -13.68 13.47 -0.63
N GLU A 214 -13.90 13.38 0.68
CA GLU A 214 -15.22 13.52 1.32
C GLU A 214 -16.24 12.48 0.82
N ARG A 215 -15.74 11.34 0.35
CA ARG A 215 -16.56 10.24 -0.18
C ARG A 215 -15.86 8.89 -0.18
N ALA A 216 -16.65 7.83 -0.14
CA ALA A 216 -16.25 6.44 -0.39
C ALA A 216 -17.24 5.79 -1.37
N VAL A 217 -16.74 5.14 -2.42
CA VAL A 217 -17.56 4.53 -3.47
C VAL A 217 -17.51 3.00 -3.35
N VAL A 218 -18.69 2.38 -3.30
CA VAL A 218 -18.86 0.93 -3.29
C VAL A 218 -19.15 0.46 -4.71
N THR A 219 -18.31 -0.43 -5.22
CA THR A 219 -18.48 -1.09 -6.52
C THR A 219 -18.70 -2.58 -6.33
N ALA A 220 -19.01 -3.31 -7.40
CA ALA A 220 -19.08 -4.77 -7.33
C ALA A 220 -17.71 -5.39 -7.01
N THR A 221 -16.63 -4.82 -7.57
CA THR A 221 -15.25 -5.24 -7.39
C THR A 221 -14.79 -5.14 -5.93
N ASN A 222 -15.03 -3.98 -5.29
CA ASN A 222 -14.55 -3.69 -3.94
C ASN A 222 -15.55 -4.07 -2.83
N LEU A 223 -16.75 -4.53 -3.16
CA LEU A 223 -17.75 -4.93 -2.16
C LEU A 223 -17.19 -5.91 -1.09
N PRO A 224 -16.37 -6.92 -1.43
CA PRO A 224 -15.78 -7.81 -0.43
C PRO A 224 -14.92 -7.10 0.62
N PHE A 225 -14.33 -5.96 0.28
CA PHE A 225 -13.57 -5.13 1.22
C PHE A 225 -14.49 -4.51 2.27
N PHE A 226 -15.57 -3.84 1.83
CA PHE A 226 -16.54 -3.20 2.73
C PHE A 226 -17.24 -4.22 3.64
N GLN A 227 -17.51 -5.43 3.14
CA GLN A 227 -18.11 -6.52 3.91
C GLN A 227 -17.19 -7.07 5.02
N ARG A 228 -15.88 -6.83 4.94
CA ARG A 228 -14.91 -7.21 5.97
C ARG A 228 -14.65 -6.13 7.02
N LEU A 229 -15.28 -4.96 6.90
CA LEU A 229 -15.18 -3.93 7.93
C LEU A 229 -15.94 -4.38 9.19
N PRO A 230 -15.38 -4.15 10.39
CA PRO A 230 -16.02 -4.50 11.65
C PRO A 230 -17.18 -3.55 11.98
N LEU A 231 -18.30 -3.74 11.26
CA LEU A 231 -19.54 -2.98 11.35
C LEU A 231 -20.70 -3.96 11.56
N GLU A 232 -21.44 -3.83 12.66
CA GLU A 232 -22.42 -4.85 13.08
C GLU A 232 -23.66 -4.93 12.15
N ASP A 233 -24.12 -3.82 11.60
CA ASP A 233 -25.37 -3.75 10.81
C ASP A 233 -25.22 -3.11 9.41
N ALA A 234 -23.99 -2.76 9.02
CA ALA A 234 -23.77 -2.07 7.75
C ALA A 234 -23.96 -3.01 6.56
N ARG A 235 -24.91 -2.70 5.68
CA ARG A 235 -25.08 -3.38 4.40
C ARG A 235 -24.73 -2.43 3.26
N PHE A 236 -23.71 -2.79 2.51
CA PHE A 236 -23.27 -2.06 1.33
C PHE A 236 -23.81 -2.73 0.06
N ARG A 237 -24.15 -1.91 -0.94
CA ARG A 237 -24.55 -2.38 -2.28
C ARG A 237 -23.65 -1.74 -3.33
N PRO A 238 -23.33 -2.47 -4.43
CA PRO A 238 -22.66 -1.86 -5.57
C PRO A 238 -23.41 -0.63 -6.09
N GLY A 239 -22.67 0.43 -6.40
CA GLY A 239 -23.20 1.71 -6.85
C GLY A 239 -23.50 2.70 -5.72
N GLU A 240 -23.34 2.31 -4.45
CA GLU A 240 -23.47 3.25 -3.33
C GLU A 240 -22.28 4.22 -3.28
N GLU A 241 -22.58 5.49 -3.03
CA GLU A 241 -21.60 6.53 -2.73
C GLU A 241 -21.91 7.10 -1.34
N LEU A 242 -21.01 6.86 -0.40
CA LEU A 242 -21.12 7.35 0.97
C LEU A 242 -20.40 8.69 1.03
N LEU A 243 -21.15 9.77 1.27
CA LEU A 243 -20.63 11.13 1.29
C LEU A 243 -20.39 11.63 2.71
N LEU A 244 -19.51 12.62 2.87
CA LEU A 244 -19.33 13.31 4.14
C LEU A 244 -20.67 13.86 4.65
N GLY A 245 -21.02 13.51 5.89
CA GLY A 245 -22.32 13.82 6.51
C GLY A 245 -23.30 12.65 6.54
N ASP A 246 -23.07 11.60 5.74
CA ASP A 246 -23.72 10.30 5.93
C ASP A 246 -23.13 9.61 7.19
N PRO A 247 -23.95 9.22 8.18
CA PRO A 247 -23.46 8.46 9.34
C PRO A 247 -22.68 7.20 8.96
N ARG A 248 -23.02 6.53 7.85
CA ARG A 248 -22.32 5.34 7.36
C ARG A 248 -20.91 5.66 6.85
N PHE A 249 -20.70 6.86 6.32
CA PHE A 249 -19.36 7.32 5.94
C PHE A 249 -18.47 7.47 7.19
N ASP A 250 -19.00 8.08 8.25
CA ASP A 250 -18.30 8.20 9.54
C ASP A 250 -17.97 6.81 10.12
N GLU A 251 -18.92 5.88 10.10
CA GLU A 251 -18.72 4.51 10.56
C GLU A 251 -17.63 3.77 9.77
N VAL A 252 -17.61 3.92 8.44
CA VAL A 252 -16.56 3.36 7.57
C VAL A 252 -15.20 3.94 7.94
N VAL A 253 -15.08 5.26 8.05
CA VAL A 253 -13.83 5.93 8.42
C VAL A 253 -13.32 5.44 9.78
N ASP A 254 -14.20 5.32 10.77
CA ASP A 254 -13.83 4.85 12.10
C ASP A 254 -13.45 3.36 12.11
N ALA A 255 -14.14 2.53 11.32
CA ALA A 255 -13.81 1.12 11.17
C ALA A 255 -12.43 0.91 10.54
N LEU A 256 -12.07 1.71 9.53
CA LEU A 256 -10.75 1.67 8.89
C LEU A 256 -9.65 2.07 9.89
N ARG A 257 -9.86 3.10 10.71
CA ARG A 257 -8.93 3.48 11.79
C ARG A 257 -8.71 2.35 12.78
N ARG A 258 -9.80 1.80 13.32
CA ARG A 258 -9.74 0.66 14.26
C ARG A 258 -9.02 -0.54 13.65
N LYS A 259 -9.18 -0.77 12.35
CA LYS A 259 -8.49 -1.84 11.64
C LYS A 259 -6.99 -1.59 11.55
N GLY A 260 -6.57 -0.37 11.22
CA GLY A 260 -5.17 0.04 11.30
C GLY A 260 -4.56 -0.17 12.70
N ASP A 261 -5.26 0.28 13.74
CA ASP A 261 -4.84 0.10 15.13
C ASP A 261 -4.75 -1.38 15.51
N ALA A 262 -5.67 -2.21 15.02
CA ALA A 262 -5.68 -3.64 15.26
C ALA A 262 -4.47 -4.35 14.62
N PHE A 263 -4.03 -3.92 13.42
CA PHE A 263 -2.80 -4.43 12.80
C PHE A 263 -1.55 -4.07 13.59
N LEU A 264 -1.44 -2.84 14.10
CA LEU A 264 -0.35 -2.48 15.02
C LEU A 264 -0.43 -3.31 16.30
N GLY A 265 -1.61 -3.39 16.92
CA GLY A 265 -1.86 -4.19 18.12
C GLY A 265 -1.46 -5.67 17.95
N ARG A 266 -1.71 -6.24 16.76
CA ARG A 266 -1.27 -7.59 16.40
C ARG A 266 0.24 -7.74 16.50
N VAL A 267 1.02 -6.83 15.92
CA VAL A 267 2.49 -6.90 16.00
C VAL A 267 2.98 -6.67 17.43
N HIS A 268 2.42 -5.68 18.13
CA HIS A 268 2.74 -5.43 19.54
C HIS A 268 2.52 -6.67 20.43
N ARG A 269 1.52 -7.52 20.13
CA ARG A 269 1.25 -8.75 20.88
C ARG A 269 2.38 -9.78 20.76
N HIS A 270 3.13 -9.74 19.65
CA HIS A 270 4.13 -10.72 19.24
C HIS A 270 5.56 -10.19 19.31
N ILE A 271 5.79 -8.95 19.75
CA ILE A 271 7.12 -8.36 19.88
C ILE A 271 7.98 -9.12 20.90
N ASN A 272 9.31 -9.13 20.71
CA ASN A 272 10.21 -9.75 21.67
C ASN A 272 10.20 -9.01 23.01
N PRO A 273 10.54 -9.70 24.12
CA PRO A 273 10.94 -9.03 25.35
C PRO A 273 12.06 -8.01 25.06
N GLY A 274 11.86 -6.75 25.45
CA GLY A 274 12.80 -5.65 25.15
C GLY A 274 12.43 -4.82 23.93
N GLY A 275 11.41 -5.20 23.16
CA GLY A 275 10.86 -4.38 22.08
C GLY A 275 11.51 -4.58 20.71
N SER A 276 12.38 -5.58 20.54
CA SER A 276 12.97 -5.88 19.23
C SER A 276 11.98 -6.62 18.31
N LEU A 277 12.12 -6.38 17.00
CA LEU A 277 11.35 -7.03 15.95
C LEU A 277 12.28 -7.80 15.02
N SER A 278 12.08 -9.11 14.91
CA SER A 278 12.76 -9.94 13.91
C SER A 278 12.01 -9.88 12.58
N GLU A 279 12.63 -10.39 11.52
CA GLU A 279 12.06 -10.45 10.18
C GLU A 279 10.64 -11.05 10.12
N GLN A 280 10.37 -12.10 10.90
CA GLN A 280 9.11 -12.84 10.85
C GLN A 280 8.51 -13.12 12.24
N MET A 281 7.21 -13.41 12.26
CA MET A 281 6.48 -13.94 13.43
C MET A 281 5.98 -15.34 13.12
N ASN A 282 6.44 -16.36 13.84
CA ASN A 282 6.05 -17.75 13.62
C ASN A 282 4.53 -17.90 13.48
N ARG A 283 4.07 -18.51 12.39
CA ARG A 283 2.63 -18.61 12.06
C ARG A 283 1.79 -19.41 13.07
N PHE A 284 2.40 -20.25 13.90
CA PHE A 284 1.71 -21.08 14.89
C PHE A 284 1.76 -20.47 16.30
N THR A 285 2.96 -20.06 16.71
CA THR A 285 3.24 -19.61 18.09
C THR A 285 3.23 -18.10 18.22
N GLY A 286 3.56 -17.39 17.15
CA GLY A 286 3.74 -15.94 17.13
C GLY A 286 5.05 -15.47 17.76
N HIS A 287 6.01 -16.37 18.01
CA HIS A 287 7.36 -15.99 18.40
C HIS A 287 8.12 -15.38 17.23
N GLN A 288 8.93 -14.35 17.49
CA GLN A 288 9.77 -13.72 16.47
C GLN A 288 10.85 -14.70 15.97
N GLN A 289 11.14 -14.70 14.66
CA GLN A 289 12.18 -15.51 14.04
C GLN A 289 12.75 -14.86 12.79
N GLY A 290 13.84 -15.42 12.26
CA GLY A 290 14.59 -14.87 11.13
C GLY A 290 15.58 -13.78 11.56
N ALA A 291 15.96 -12.91 10.64
CA ALA A 291 16.95 -11.86 10.91
C ALA A 291 16.50 -10.96 12.09
N PRO A 292 17.33 -10.79 13.14
CA PRO A 292 17.00 -9.92 14.25
C PRO A 292 17.10 -8.44 13.84
N ASP A 293 16.29 -7.59 14.47
CA ASP A 293 16.35 -6.14 14.33
C ASP A 293 16.30 -5.64 12.87
N LEU A 294 15.43 -6.25 12.06
CA LEU A 294 15.33 -5.90 10.65
C LEU A 294 14.85 -4.44 10.48
N SER A 295 15.70 -3.59 9.91
CA SER A 295 15.46 -2.14 9.72
C SER A 295 14.10 -1.82 9.09
N MET A 296 13.64 -2.65 8.15
CA MET A 296 12.35 -2.49 7.47
C MET A 296 11.16 -2.51 8.44
N ASN A 297 11.22 -3.29 9.52
CA ASN A 297 10.16 -3.33 10.54
C ASN A 297 10.04 -1.98 11.25
N TYR A 298 11.17 -1.38 11.62
CA TYR A 298 11.21 -0.10 12.30
C TYR A 298 10.81 1.05 11.37
N ALA A 299 11.25 1.02 10.11
CA ALA A 299 10.82 1.99 9.10
C ALA A 299 9.30 1.93 8.87
N ALA A 300 8.74 0.73 8.75
CA ALA A 300 7.28 0.55 8.64
C ALA A 300 6.55 1.10 9.87
N TYR A 301 7.09 0.87 11.06
CA TYR A 301 6.51 1.41 12.31
C TYR A 301 6.49 2.94 12.33
N VAL A 302 7.60 3.58 11.99
CA VAL A 302 7.70 5.05 11.91
C VAL A 302 6.70 5.60 10.90
N LEU A 303 6.56 4.96 9.74
CA LEU A 303 5.59 5.34 8.72
C LEU A 303 4.15 5.26 9.25
N ALA A 304 3.76 4.13 9.82
CA ALA A 304 2.41 3.90 10.33
C ALA A 304 2.08 4.83 11.51
N ALA A 305 3.02 5.03 12.44
CA ALA A 305 2.85 5.94 13.58
C ALA A 305 2.72 7.40 13.11
N GLY A 306 3.53 7.80 12.12
CA GLY A 306 3.43 9.10 11.47
C GLY A 306 2.05 9.30 10.85
N MET A 307 1.57 8.35 10.04
CA MET A 307 0.24 8.43 9.42
C MET A 307 -0.88 8.53 10.46
N SER A 308 -0.88 7.63 11.46
CA SER A 308 -1.88 7.61 12.53
C SER A 308 -1.94 8.94 13.28
N GLY A 309 -0.78 9.52 13.62
CA GLY A 309 -0.69 10.79 14.37
C GLY A 309 -1.22 12.01 13.62
N HIS A 310 -1.30 11.98 12.28
CA HIS A 310 -1.85 13.07 11.47
C HIS A 310 -3.33 12.92 11.16
N LEU A 311 -3.93 11.76 11.45
CA LEU A 311 -5.35 11.56 11.17
C LEU A 311 -6.21 12.42 12.11
N PRO A 312 -7.21 13.18 11.60
CA PRO A 312 -8.08 13.98 12.44
C PRO A 312 -8.86 13.09 13.42
N VAL A 313 -9.18 13.56 14.62
CA VAL A 313 -9.82 12.71 15.66
C VAL A 313 -11.20 12.20 15.24
N SER A 314 -11.88 12.91 14.33
CA SER A 314 -13.10 12.46 13.65
C SER A 314 -13.30 13.17 12.31
N SER A 315 -14.09 12.59 11.41
CA SER A 315 -14.60 13.25 10.20
C SER A 315 -15.31 14.58 10.52
N ARG A 316 -16.05 14.62 11.65
CA ARG A 316 -16.75 15.80 12.16
C ARG A 316 -15.84 16.98 12.49
N GLU A 317 -14.62 16.73 12.94
CA GLU A 317 -13.64 17.79 13.19
C GLU A 317 -13.18 18.46 11.88
N ARG A 318 -12.99 17.67 10.82
CA ARG A 318 -12.67 18.19 9.48
C ARG A 318 -13.84 18.99 8.90
N TYR A 319 -15.07 18.49 9.03
CA TYR A 319 -16.28 19.21 8.64
C TYR A 319 -16.40 20.58 9.34
N ARG A 320 -16.11 20.65 10.65
CA ARG A 320 -16.10 21.92 11.41
C ARG A 320 -15.00 22.90 10.97
N ARG A 321 -13.86 22.40 10.48
CA ARG A 321 -12.78 23.25 9.94
C ARG A 321 -13.06 23.70 8.50
N ALA A 322 -13.72 22.86 7.70
CA ALA A 322 -14.02 23.13 6.28
C ALA A 322 -15.29 23.99 6.06
N SER A 323 -16.22 24.05 7.01
CA SER A 323 -17.43 24.88 6.93
C SER A 323 -17.39 26.11 7.84
N PRO A 324 -16.95 27.30 7.36
CA PRO A 324 -17.20 28.57 8.04
C PRO A 324 -18.70 28.83 8.29
N ARG A 325 -19.59 28.19 7.50
CA ARG A 325 -21.04 28.36 7.57
C ARG A 325 -21.72 27.64 8.74
N ALA A 326 -21.07 26.69 9.40
CA ALA A 326 -21.67 25.98 10.55
C ALA A 326 -21.59 26.78 11.87
N ARG A 327 -20.93 27.95 11.90
CA ARG A 327 -20.84 28.83 13.08
C ARG A 327 -22.02 29.81 13.23
N ALA A 328 -23.01 29.77 12.33
CA ALA A 328 -24.14 30.71 12.32
C ALA A 328 -25.48 29.98 12.50
N ALA A 329 -25.71 29.40 13.67
CA ALA A 329 -27.06 29.20 14.18
C ALA A 329 -27.09 29.74 15.61
N PRO A 330 -27.76 30.88 15.87
CA PRO A 330 -27.97 31.34 17.23
C PRO A 330 -28.97 30.41 17.93
N PRO A 331 -28.86 30.23 19.25
CA PRO A 331 -29.81 29.41 20.00
C PRO A 331 -31.21 30.01 19.90
N ARG A 332 -32.21 29.17 19.65
CA ARG A 332 -33.61 29.44 19.96
C ARG A 332 -34.11 28.38 20.92
#